data_AF-A0A1F1SH76-F1
#
_entry.id   AF-A0A1F1SH76-F1
#
_cell.length_a   1.000
_cell.length_b   1.000
_cell.length_c   1.000
_cell.angle_alpha   90.00
_cell.angle_beta   90.00
_cell.angle_gamma   90.00
#
_symmetry.space_group_name_H-M   'P 1'
#
loop_
_entity.id
_entity.type
_entity.pdbx_description
1 polymer ?
#
loop_
_entity_poly.entity_id
_entity_poly.type
_entity_poly.pdbx_seq_one_letter_code
_entity_poly.pdbx_strand_id
1 'polypeptide(L)'
;MATLLLVEYEHSLNLPDRCTVGIQSVAERRQAVYNKLVDTGGARRTRYLAILERLGQSEAQIERFTLHTCESDCEFAVFDHTDWLFTWSVSLKADKQYIEATCQSHCEEPLATWGNTHIECVLNREKQAHTQLIFKYIG
;
A
#
# COMPACT_ATOMS: atom_id res chain seq x y z
N MET A 1 31.10 5.25 7.20
CA MET A 1 30.15 4.09 7.23
C MET A 1 29.94 3.65 5.79
N ALA A 2 30.12 2.36 5.50
CA ALA A 2 30.31 1.83 4.14
C ALA A 2 29.06 1.99 3.25
N THR A 3 29.09 2.95 2.33
CA THR A 3 28.12 3.12 1.23
C THR A 3 28.47 2.27 0.00
N LEU A 4 29.66 1.65 -0.02
CA LEU A 4 30.22 0.95 -1.18
C LEU A 4 29.30 -0.16 -1.71
N LEU A 5 28.67 -0.94 -0.83
CA LEU A 5 27.81 -2.07 -1.21
C LEU A 5 26.35 -1.66 -1.48
N LEU A 6 25.94 -0.43 -1.13
CA LEU A 6 24.54 -0.03 -1.20
C LEU A 6 23.98 -0.14 -2.63
N VAL A 7 24.78 0.30 -3.61
CA VAL A 7 24.40 0.27 -5.03
C VAL A 7 24.25 -1.17 -5.54
N GLU A 8 25.12 -2.08 -5.11
CA GLU A 8 25.04 -3.51 -5.50
C GLU A 8 23.79 -4.19 -4.91
N TYR A 9 23.46 -3.90 -3.65
CA TYR A 9 22.23 -4.38 -3.03
C TYR A 9 20.98 -3.83 -3.71
N GLU A 10 20.96 -2.55 -4.08
CA GLU A 10 19.83 -1.97 -4.80
C GLU A 10 19.63 -2.60 -6.18
N HIS A 11 20.72 -2.80 -6.92
CA HIS A 11 20.67 -3.43 -8.23
C HIS A 11 20.18 -4.88 -8.15
N SER A 12 20.70 -5.67 -7.21
CA SER A 12 20.27 -7.06 -6.99
C SER A 12 18.81 -7.19 -6.54
N LEU A 13 18.30 -6.20 -5.79
CA LEU A 13 16.92 -6.16 -5.30
C LEU A 13 15.98 -5.39 -6.24
N ASN A 14 16.45 -4.90 -7.39
CA ASN A 14 15.68 -4.07 -8.32
C ASN A 14 15.00 -2.88 -7.63
N LEU A 15 15.81 -2.10 -6.91
CA LEU A 15 15.47 -0.82 -6.29
C LEU A 15 16.20 0.31 -7.05
N PRO A 16 15.62 1.52 -7.16
CA PRO A 16 14.30 1.93 -6.67
C PRO A 16 13.16 1.23 -7.43
N ASP A 17 12.09 0.92 -6.71
CA ASP A 17 10.93 0.28 -7.33
C ASP A 17 10.02 1.30 -8.00
N ARG A 18 9.07 0.83 -8.84
CA ARG A 18 8.08 1.70 -9.51
C ARG A 18 7.22 2.53 -8.55
N CYS A 19 7.16 2.13 -7.28
CA CYS A 19 6.36 2.83 -6.28
C CYS A 19 7.18 3.91 -5.57
N THR A 20 8.50 3.89 -5.68
CA THR A 20 9.40 4.86 -5.06
C THR A 20 9.22 6.22 -5.74
N VAL A 21 8.80 7.24 -4.98
CA VAL A 21 8.58 8.60 -5.48
C VAL A 21 9.62 9.55 -4.88
N GLY A 22 10.15 10.45 -5.69
CA GLY A 22 11.02 11.53 -5.25
C GLY A 22 12.46 11.12 -4.96
N ILE A 23 13.22 12.07 -4.41
CA ILE A 23 14.64 11.90 -4.06
C ILE A 23 14.70 11.32 -2.64
N GLN A 24 15.32 10.15 -2.50
CA GLN A 24 15.50 9.49 -1.21
C GLN A 24 16.83 9.86 -0.55
N SER A 25 16.82 9.97 0.77
CA SER A 25 18.05 10.05 1.56
C SER A 25 18.80 8.70 1.57
N VAL A 26 20.10 8.72 1.88
CA VAL A 26 20.90 7.49 2.02
C VAL A 26 20.34 6.55 3.11
N ALA A 27 19.73 7.12 4.15
CA ALA A 27 19.10 6.33 5.21
C ALA A 27 17.84 5.62 4.73
N GLU A 28 16.97 6.31 3.99
CA GLU A 28 15.75 5.74 3.40
C GLU A 28 16.07 4.62 2.41
N ARG A 29 17.08 4.81 1.56
CA ARG A 29 17.56 3.80 0.62
C ARG A 29 18.02 2.52 1.33
N ARG A 30 18.82 2.67 2.39
CA ARG A 30 19.25 1.52 3.23
C ARG A 30 18.07 0.82 3.89
N GLN A 31 17.09 1.57 4.36
CA GLN A 31 15.88 1.01 4.95
C GLN A 31 15.06 0.23 3.91
N ALA A 32 14.94 0.74 2.69
CA ALA A 32 14.25 0.07 1.59
C ALA A 32 14.92 -1.27 1.24
N VAL A 33 16.25 -1.28 1.13
CA VAL A 33 17.05 -2.50 0.94
C VAL A 33 16.82 -3.51 2.07
N TYR A 34 16.94 -3.06 3.33
CA TYR A 34 16.72 -3.91 4.50
C TYR A 34 15.29 -4.50 4.52
N ASN A 35 14.28 -3.66 4.27
CA ASN A 35 12.89 -4.07 4.25
C ASN A 35 12.63 -5.16 3.20
N LYS A 36 13.21 -5.03 2.01
CA LYS A 36 13.06 -6.00 0.92
C LYS A 36 13.86 -7.29 1.14
N LEU A 37 15.01 -7.20 1.81
CA LEU A 37 15.83 -8.36 2.15
C LEU A 37 15.22 -9.22 3.27
N VAL A 38 14.57 -8.58 4.25
CA VAL A 38 13.95 -9.26 5.40
C VAL A 38 12.52 -9.71 5.09
N ASP A 39 11.89 -9.15 4.04
CA ASP A 39 10.55 -9.56 3.65
C ASP A 39 10.56 -10.98 3.09
N THR A 40 9.78 -11.85 3.73
CA THR A 40 9.61 -13.26 3.34
C THR A 40 8.47 -13.47 2.36
N GLY A 41 7.76 -12.39 1.99
CA GLY A 41 6.60 -12.44 1.11
C GLY A 41 5.38 -13.10 1.77
N GLY A 42 4.35 -13.35 0.96
CA GLY A 42 3.15 -14.07 1.37
C GLY A 42 1.92 -13.20 1.59
N ALA A 43 0.78 -13.86 1.80
CA ALA A 43 -0.55 -13.23 1.77
C ALA A 43 -1.25 -13.17 3.14
N ARG A 44 -0.48 -13.22 4.23
CA ARG A 44 -1.03 -13.16 5.59
C ARG A 44 -1.41 -11.72 5.95
N ARG A 45 -2.54 -11.54 6.63
CA ARG A 45 -3.00 -10.24 7.15
C ARG A 45 -1.92 -9.51 7.95
N THR A 46 -1.19 -10.26 8.80
CA THR A 46 -0.12 -9.71 9.65
C THR A 46 1.01 -9.09 8.85
N ARG A 47 1.34 -9.64 7.67
CA ARG A 47 2.36 -9.07 6.77
C ARG A 47 1.89 -7.73 6.19
N TYR A 48 0.66 -7.65 5.70
CA TYR A 48 0.14 -6.41 5.15
C TYR A 48 0.05 -5.30 6.20
N LEU A 49 -0.33 -5.63 7.45
CA LEU A 49 -0.29 -4.68 8.56
C LEU A 49 1.13 -4.21 8.86
N ALA A 50 2.13 -5.10 8.87
CA ALA A 50 3.53 -4.72 9.07
C ALA A 50 4.08 -3.83 7.92
N ILE A 51 3.62 -4.03 6.69
CA ILE A 51 3.95 -3.14 5.56
C ILE A 51 3.35 -1.75 5.81
N LEU A 52 2.08 -1.69 6.21
CA LEU A 52 1.38 -0.42 6.50
C LEU A 52 2.04 0.35 7.65
N GLU A 53 2.43 -0.34 8.72
CA GLU A 53 3.14 0.25 9.86
C GLU A 53 4.47 0.89 9.43
N ARG A 54 5.25 0.20 8.58
CA ARG A 54 6.51 0.74 8.01
C ARG A 54 6.29 1.96 7.13
N LEU A 55 5.10 2.10 6.54
CA LEU A 55 4.69 3.24 5.72
C LEU A 55 3.99 4.34 6.54
N GLY A 56 4.00 4.26 7.88
CA GLY A 56 3.44 5.27 8.77
C GLY A 56 1.93 5.14 9.04
N GLN A 57 1.31 4.02 8.65
CA GLN A 57 -0.11 3.73 8.83
C GLN A 57 -0.33 2.71 9.96
N SER A 58 0.08 3.05 11.19
CA SER A 58 -0.01 2.15 12.35
C SER A 58 -1.45 1.85 12.80
N GLU A 59 -2.39 2.76 12.52
CA GLU A 59 -3.82 2.63 12.87
C GLU A 59 -4.64 1.94 11.77
N ALA A 60 -4.01 1.47 10.69
CA ALA A 60 -4.72 0.89 9.57
C ALA A 60 -5.40 -0.43 9.93
N GLN A 61 -6.60 -0.63 9.39
CA GLN A 61 -7.40 -1.85 9.61
C GLN A 61 -7.62 -2.58 8.30
N ILE A 62 -7.46 -3.90 8.34
CA ILE A 62 -7.75 -4.77 7.18
C ILE A 62 -9.00 -5.58 7.48
N GLU A 63 -9.96 -5.54 6.56
CA GLU A 63 -11.23 -6.27 6.61
C GLU A 63 -11.37 -7.15 5.36
N ARG A 64 -11.78 -8.40 5.52
CA ARG A 64 -12.10 -9.31 4.41
C ARG A 64 -13.61 -9.44 4.32
N PHE A 65 -14.15 -9.33 3.11
CA PHE A 65 -15.58 -9.49 2.89
C PHE A 65 -15.97 -10.97 2.85
N THR A 66 -17.19 -11.25 3.27
CA THR A 66 -17.81 -12.58 3.26
C THR A 66 -19.18 -12.50 2.63
N LEU A 67 -19.64 -13.61 2.04
CA LEU A 67 -20.99 -13.66 1.47
C LEU A 67 -22.03 -13.59 2.58
N HIS A 68 -23.17 -12.98 2.26
CA HIS A 68 -24.32 -13.01 3.16
C HIS A 68 -24.92 -14.42 3.18
N THR A 69 -25.26 -14.92 4.36
CA THR A 69 -25.89 -16.23 4.56
C THR A 69 -27.24 -16.08 5.26
N CYS A 70 -28.07 -17.13 5.28
CA CYS A 70 -29.33 -17.09 6.04
C CYS A 70 -29.12 -17.01 7.56
N GLU A 71 -27.89 -17.20 8.04
CA GLU A 71 -27.49 -17.07 9.45
C GLU A 71 -26.87 -15.70 9.76
N SER A 72 -26.69 -14.83 8.76
CA SER A 72 -26.15 -13.49 8.93
C SER A 72 -27.19 -12.54 9.54
N ASP A 73 -26.74 -11.53 10.29
CA ASP A 73 -27.60 -10.49 10.84
C ASP A 73 -28.30 -9.67 9.74
N CYS A 74 -29.52 -9.19 10.01
CA CYS A 74 -30.32 -8.43 9.04
C CYS A 74 -29.66 -7.11 8.58
N GLU A 75 -28.76 -6.55 9.38
CA GLU A 75 -27.99 -5.33 9.07
C GLU A 75 -26.66 -5.63 8.37
N PHE A 76 -26.33 -6.92 8.16
CA PHE A 76 -25.11 -7.30 7.45
C PHE A 76 -25.22 -6.96 5.96
N ALA A 77 -24.14 -6.43 5.39
CA ALA A 77 -24.12 -6.06 3.98
C ALA A 77 -24.37 -7.28 3.08
N VAL A 78 -25.29 -7.13 2.13
CA VAL A 78 -25.65 -8.20 1.20
C VAL A 78 -24.60 -8.26 0.08
N PHE A 79 -23.57 -9.07 0.30
CA PHE A 79 -22.59 -9.46 -0.71
C PHE A 79 -23.02 -10.79 -1.33
N ASP A 80 -23.61 -10.75 -2.53
CA ASP A 80 -24.24 -11.89 -3.21
C ASP A 80 -23.37 -12.52 -4.31
N HIS A 81 -22.32 -11.83 -4.76
CA HIS A 81 -21.39 -12.32 -5.79
C HIS A 81 -20.13 -12.98 -5.20
N THR A 82 -19.68 -14.10 -5.78
CA THR A 82 -18.51 -14.86 -5.27
C THR A 82 -17.19 -14.08 -5.24
N ASP A 83 -17.07 -13.04 -6.05
CA ASP A 83 -15.87 -12.19 -6.10
C ASP A 83 -15.58 -11.54 -4.74
N TRP A 84 -16.61 -11.26 -3.93
CA TRP A 84 -16.46 -10.68 -2.60
C TRP A 84 -15.62 -11.56 -1.66
N LEU A 85 -15.55 -12.89 -1.89
CA LEU A 85 -14.67 -13.78 -1.12
C LEU A 85 -13.17 -13.49 -1.33
N PHE A 86 -12.82 -12.90 -2.48
CA PHE A 86 -11.47 -12.49 -2.85
C PHE A 86 -11.25 -10.98 -2.73
N THR A 87 -12.24 -10.26 -2.23
CA THR A 87 -12.16 -8.82 -1.98
C THR A 87 -11.83 -8.58 -0.52
N TRP A 88 -10.91 -7.67 -0.28
CA TRP A 88 -10.58 -7.17 1.05
C TRP A 88 -10.38 -5.67 0.98
N SER A 89 -10.60 -5.00 2.10
CA SER A 89 -10.41 -3.57 2.23
C SER A 89 -9.34 -3.23 3.25
N VAL A 90 -8.69 -2.11 3.01
CA VAL A 90 -7.77 -1.48 3.96
C VAL A 90 -8.30 -0.10 4.29
N SER A 91 -8.47 0.15 5.58
CA SER A 91 -8.77 1.46 6.13
C SER A 91 -7.46 2.18 6.41
N LEU A 92 -7.21 3.26 5.69
CA LEU A 92 -6.04 4.13 5.82
C LEU A 92 -6.46 5.45 6.47
N LYS A 93 -5.56 6.01 7.27
CA LYS A 93 -5.71 7.40 7.70
C LYS A 93 -5.48 8.30 6.49
N ALA A 94 -6.44 9.16 6.19
CA ALA A 94 -6.31 10.13 5.12
C ALA A 94 -5.11 11.03 5.42
N ASP A 95 -4.12 11.04 4.53
CA ASP A 95 -3.06 12.03 4.64
C ASP A 95 -3.67 13.41 4.35
N LYS A 96 -3.38 14.37 5.23
CA LYS A 96 -3.83 15.76 5.07
C LYS A 96 -2.98 16.50 4.06
N GLN A 97 -1.83 15.94 3.66
CA GLN A 97 -1.01 16.48 2.59
C GLN A 97 -1.62 16.08 1.25
N TYR A 98 -2.37 17.02 0.66
CA TYR A 98 -2.66 17.02 -0.77
C TYR A 98 -1.81 18.09 -1.44
N ILE A 99 -1.24 17.77 -2.60
CA ILE A 99 -0.64 18.78 -3.47
C ILE A 99 -1.66 19.02 -4.57
N GLU A 100 -2.23 20.22 -4.59
CA GLU A 100 -3.14 20.67 -5.65
C GLU A 100 -2.34 21.12 -6.86
N ALA A 101 -2.77 20.71 -8.05
CA ALA A 101 -2.24 21.24 -9.29
C ALA A 101 -2.56 22.74 -9.37
N THR A 102 -1.53 23.56 -9.57
CA THR A 102 -1.65 24.99 -9.85
C THR A 102 -1.65 25.26 -11.35
N CYS A 103 -1.90 26.50 -11.76
CA CYS A 103 -1.77 26.91 -13.17
C CYS A 103 -0.35 26.76 -13.74
N GLN A 104 0.66 26.44 -12.92
CA GLN A 104 2.04 26.19 -13.33
C GLN A 104 2.37 24.70 -13.50
N SER A 105 1.47 23.79 -13.10
CA SER A 105 1.65 22.34 -13.24
C SER A 105 1.54 21.93 -14.71
N HIS A 106 2.20 20.83 -15.07
CA HIS A 106 2.11 20.30 -16.43
C HIS A 106 0.70 19.72 -16.69
N CYS A 107 0.21 19.80 -17.93
CA CYS A 107 -1.13 19.30 -18.27
C CYS A 107 -1.31 17.78 -18.08
N GLU A 108 -0.21 17.05 -17.91
CA GLU A 108 -0.19 15.60 -17.70
C GLU A 108 0.01 15.22 -16.23
N GLU A 109 0.19 16.21 -15.34
CA GLU A 109 0.31 15.97 -13.91
C GLU A 109 -1.07 15.78 -13.27
N PRO A 110 -1.19 14.89 -12.27
CA PRO A 110 -2.45 14.66 -11.57
C PRO A 110 -2.95 15.94 -10.88
N LEU A 111 -4.26 16.20 -10.99
CA LEU A 111 -4.92 17.40 -10.44
C LEU A 111 -4.80 17.52 -8.92
N ALA A 112 -4.68 16.39 -8.24
CA ALA A 112 -4.30 16.31 -6.84
C ALA A 112 -3.53 15.01 -6.59
N THR A 113 -2.46 15.08 -5.79
CA THR A 113 -1.83 13.89 -5.23
C THR A 113 -2.14 13.79 -3.76
N TRP A 114 -2.82 12.72 -3.36
CA TRP A 114 -2.99 12.36 -1.96
C TRP A 114 -1.76 11.57 -1.49
N GLY A 115 -1.25 11.86 -0.28
CA GLY A 115 -0.04 11.23 0.26
C GLY A 115 -0.08 9.69 0.34
N ASN A 116 -1.28 9.09 0.28
CA ASN A 116 -1.44 7.63 0.32
C ASN A 116 -1.20 6.90 -1.01
N THR A 117 -0.96 7.62 -2.11
CA THR A 117 -0.72 7.02 -3.44
C THR A 117 0.46 6.04 -3.46
N HIS A 118 1.53 6.33 -2.69
CA HIS A 118 2.66 5.40 -2.54
C HIS A 118 2.23 4.08 -1.87
N ILE A 119 1.42 4.16 -0.81
CA ILE A 119 0.90 3.00 -0.08
C ILE A 119 0.03 2.14 -1.00
N GLU A 120 -0.82 2.78 -1.81
CA GLU A 120 -1.66 2.09 -2.80
C GLU A 120 -0.83 1.33 -3.83
N CYS A 121 0.24 1.94 -4.34
CA CYS A 121 1.13 1.29 -5.30
C CYS A 121 1.80 0.05 -4.68
N VAL A 122 2.30 0.17 -3.44
CA VAL A 122 2.95 -0.94 -2.73
C VAL A 122 1.95 -2.06 -2.49
N LEU A 123 0.77 -1.78 -1.93
CA LEU A 123 -0.22 -2.81 -1.65
C LEU A 123 -0.76 -3.47 -2.93
N ASN A 124 -0.96 -2.71 -4.02
CA ASN A 124 -1.36 -3.29 -5.31
C ASN A 124 -0.29 -4.17 -5.93
N ARG A 125 1.00 -3.93 -5.64
CA ARG A 125 2.09 -4.83 -6.04
C ARG A 125 2.11 -6.11 -5.19
N GLU A 126 1.90 -5.96 -3.87
CA GLU A 126 2.04 -7.06 -2.91
C GLU A 126 0.77 -7.92 -2.74
N LYS A 127 -0.39 -7.45 -3.22
CA LYS A 127 -1.64 -8.21 -3.16
C LYS A 127 -1.55 -9.46 -4.03
N GLN A 128 -2.32 -10.49 -3.67
CA GLN A 128 -2.45 -11.67 -4.53
C GLN A 128 -3.13 -11.29 -5.85
N ALA A 129 -2.67 -11.88 -6.96
CA ALA A 129 -3.10 -11.51 -8.31
C ALA A 129 -4.64 -11.56 -8.50
N HIS A 130 -5.29 -12.57 -7.92
CA HIS A 130 -6.74 -12.79 -8.04
C HIS A 130 -7.57 -12.04 -6.99
N THR A 131 -6.94 -11.23 -6.12
CA THR A 131 -7.66 -10.47 -5.09
C THR A 131 -7.96 -9.05 -5.51
N GLN A 132 -9.10 -8.54 -5.07
CA GLN A 132 -9.47 -7.13 -5.23
C GLN A 132 -9.22 -6.40 -3.91
N LEU A 133 -8.56 -5.24 -3.98
CA LEU A 133 -8.24 -4.42 -2.82
C LEU A 133 -9.02 -3.11 -2.91
N ILE A 134 -9.79 -2.82 -1.86
CA ILE A 134 -10.54 -1.56 -1.71
C ILE A 134 -9.83 -0.69 -0.67
N PHE A 135 -9.54 0.56 -1.03
CA PHE A 135 -8.97 1.55 -0.10
C PHE A 135 -10.09 2.39 0.50
N LYS A 136 -10.19 2.38 1.84
CA LYS A 136 -11.10 3.22 2.62
C LYS A 136 -10.26 4.30 3.29
N TYR A 137 -10.59 5.58 3.08
CA TYR A 137 -9.88 6.68 3.75
C TYR A 137 -10.71 7.17 4.93
N ILE A 138 -10.13 7.14 6.12
CA ILE A 138 -10.74 7.64 7.36
C ILE A 138 -10.06 8.96 7.70
N GLY A 139 -10.85 10.03 7.89
CA GLY A 139 -10.39 11.39 8.18
C GLY A 139 -10.83 11.89 9.54
#